data_AF-A0A397TP31-F1
#
_entry.id   AF-A0A397TP31-F1
#
_cell.length_a   1.000
_cell.length_b   1.000
_cell.length_c   1.000
_cell.angle_alpha   90.00
_cell.angle_beta   90.00
_cell.angle_gamma   90.00
#
_symmetry.space_group_name_H-M   'P 1'
#
loop_
_entity.id
_entity.type
_entity.pdbx_description
1 polymer ?
#
loop_
_entity_poly.entity_id
_entity_poly.type
_entity_poly.pdbx_seq_one_letter_code
_entity_poly.pdbx_strand_id
1 'polypeptide(L)' 'MIKETGIKGFSELLKLKTILFPWSFSTDIMHLFFENAVPQMFSHWSGKFFKNNLSSNDYELSKSQWESIGV' A
#
# COMPACT_ATOMS: atom_id res chain seq x y z
N MET A 1 16.41 29.18 -7.14
CA MET A 1 15.43 28.15 -6.68
C MET A 1 15.73 26.75 -7.21
N ILE A 2 15.47 26.38 -8.47
CA ILE A 2 15.75 25.00 -8.97
C ILE A 2 17.23 24.60 -8.79
N LYS A 3 18.17 25.51 -9.11
CA LYS A 3 19.61 25.27 -8.95
C LYS A 3 20.08 25.15 -7.49
N GLU A 4 19.30 25.66 -6.53
CA GLU A 4 19.68 25.70 -5.10
C GLU A 4 18.97 24.62 -4.30
N THR A 5 17.70 24.32 -4.62
CA THR A 5 16.87 23.35 -3.88
C THR A 5 16.58 22.08 -4.68
N GLY A 6 16.85 22.04 -5.98
CA GLY A 6 16.48 20.91 -6.86
C GLY A 6 14.98 20.78 -7.15
N ILE A 7 14.13 21.66 -6.58
CA ILE A 7 12.67 21.54 -6.70
C ILE A 7 12.21 22.21 -8.00
N LYS A 8 11.71 21.40 -8.94
CA LYS A 8 11.21 21.85 -10.26
C LYS A 8 9.94 22.69 -10.17
N GLY A 9 9.08 22.43 -9.18
CA GLY A 9 7.82 23.14 -8.97
C GLY A 9 7.03 22.55 -7.80
N PHE A 10 5.97 23.24 -7.38
CA PHE A 10 5.09 22.80 -6.30
C PHE A 10 3.88 22.03 -6.85
N SER A 11 3.38 21.09 -6.06
CA SER A 11 2.15 20.36 -6.37
C SER A 11 0.92 21.27 -6.30
N GLU A 12 -0.07 21.04 -7.16
CA GLU A 12 -1.36 21.76 -7.14
C GLU A 12 -2.11 21.57 -5.81
N LEU A 13 -1.91 20.45 -5.14
CA LEU A 13 -2.48 20.19 -3.82
C LEU A 13 -1.98 21.20 -2.78
N LEU A 14 -0.84 21.87 -3.00
CA LEU A 14 -0.27 22.87 -2.09
C LEU A 14 -1.10 24.16 -2.02
N LYS A 15 -2.03 24.33 -2.98
CA LYS A 15 -3.01 25.42 -3.00
C LYS A 15 -4.16 25.18 -2.02
N LEU A 16 -4.37 23.94 -1.57
CA LEU A 16 -5.45 23.58 -0.66
C LEU A 16 -5.09 23.98 0.77
N LYS A 17 -5.79 24.98 1.31
CA LYS A 17 -5.57 25.52 2.66
C LYS A 17 -5.83 24.50 3.79
N THR A 18 -6.52 23.42 3.49
CA THR A 18 -6.85 22.35 4.46
C THR A 18 -5.75 21.30 4.58
N ILE A 19 -4.71 21.36 3.73
CA ILE A 19 -3.64 20.37 3.68
C ILE A 19 -2.35 21.00 4.19
N LEU A 20 -1.78 20.39 5.22
CA LEU A 20 -0.42 20.68 5.66
C LEU A 20 0.50 19.61 5.08
N PHE A 21 1.24 19.92 4.01
CA PHE A 21 2.00 18.94 3.23
C PHE A 21 2.91 18.01 4.05
N PRO A 22 3.80 18.51 4.92
CA PRO A 22 4.68 17.65 5.71
C PRO A 22 3.93 16.70 6.66
N TRP A 23 2.72 17.10 7.08
CA TRP A 23 1.86 16.36 8.00
C TRP A 23 0.87 15.43 7.30
N SER A 24 0.41 15.82 6.12
CA SER A 24 -0.60 15.09 5.34
C SER A 24 0.03 13.99 4.49
N PHE A 25 1.30 14.19 4.11
CA PHE A 25 2.06 13.29 3.26
C PHE A 25 3.45 13.10 3.85
N SER A 26 3.55 12.45 5.01
CA SER A 26 4.85 12.12 5.59
C SER A 26 5.65 11.26 4.61
N THR A 27 6.95 11.51 4.53
CA THR A 27 7.85 10.83 3.59
C THR A 27 7.76 9.32 3.72
N ASP A 28 7.68 8.82 4.96
CA ASP A 28 7.62 7.39 5.25
C ASP A 28 6.33 6.78 4.69
N ILE A 29 5.17 7.39 4.92
CA ILE A 29 3.89 6.90 4.39
C ILE A 29 3.87 6.92 2.87
N MET A 30 4.32 8.01 2.26
CA MET A 30 4.35 8.13 0.81
C MET A 30 5.25 7.05 0.19
N HIS A 31 6.45 6.85 0.72
CA HIS A 31 7.39 5.84 0.22
C HIS A 31 6.85 4.42 0.39
N LEU A 32 6.47 4.05 1.61
CA LEU A 32 5.98 2.71 1.96
C LEU A 32 4.69 2.37 1.22
N PHE A 33 3.81 3.35 0.99
CA PHE A 33 2.56 3.14 0.25
C PHE A 33 2.83 2.77 -1.21
N PHE A 34 3.74 3.48 -1.89
CA PHE A 34 4.09 3.18 -3.28
C PHE A 34 4.88 1.89 -3.44
N GLU A 35 5.67 1.50 -2.44
CA GLU A 35 6.40 0.22 -2.46
C GLU A 35 5.51 -0.99 -2.16
N ASN A 36 4.58 -0.86 -1.21
CA ASN A 36 3.84 -2.00 -0.69
C ASN A 36 2.38 -2.05 -1.16
N ALA A 37 1.64 -0.95 -1.03
CA ALA A 37 0.20 -0.95 -1.29
C ALA A 37 -0.11 -0.85 -2.78
N VAL A 38 0.56 0.06 -3.50
CA VAL A 38 0.26 0.32 -4.92
C VAL A 38 0.49 -0.91 -5.81
N PRO A 39 1.58 -1.70 -5.67
CA PRO A 39 1.77 -2.89 -6.49
C PRO A 39 0.70 -3.96 -6.22
N GLN A 40 0.27 -4.10 -4.96
CA GLN A 40 -0.78 -5.02 -4.56
C GLN A 40 -2.14 -4.59 -5.11
N MET A 41 -2.48 -3.30 -5.03
CA MET A 41 -3.69 -2.73 -5.63
C MET A 41 -3.70 -2.91 -7.15
N PHE A 42 -2.57 -2.67 -7.82
CA PHE A 42 -2.45 -2.87 -9.26
C PHE A 42 -2.58 -4.35 -9.64
N SER A 43 -1.96 -5.26 -8.88
CA SER A 43 -2.12 -6.70 -9.05
C SER A 43 -3.59 -7.11 -8.88
N HIS A 44 -4.29 -6.51 -7.92
CA HIS A 44 -5.71 -6.77 -7.66
C HIS A 44 -6.58 -6.30 -8.82
N TRP A 45 -6.41 -5.04 -9.22
CA TRP A 45 -7.12 -4.44 -10.35
C TRP A 45 -6.85 -5.19 -11.68
N SER A 46 -5.63 -5.63 -11.92
CA SER A 46 -5.26 -6.40 -13.12
C SER A 46 -5.67 -7.88 -13.07
N GLY A 47 -6.37 -8.31 -12.01
CA GLY A 47 -6.82 -9.69 -11.84
C GLY A 47 -5.68 -10.71 -11.69
N LYS A 48 -4.48 -10.24 -11.31
CA LYS A 48 -3.29 -11.08 -11.09
C LYS A 48 -3.07 -11.42 -9.61
N PHE A 49 -3.71 -10.69 -8.70
CA PHE A 49 -3.53 -10.82 -7.26
C PHE A 49 -3.84 -12.23 -6.74
N PHE A 50 -4.93 -12.84 -7.21
CA PHE A 50 -5.33 -14.18 -6.79
C PHE A 50 -4.87 -15.30 -7.75
N LYS A 51 -4.24 -14.96 -8.89
CA LYS A 51 -3.94 -15.93 -9.95
C LYS A 51 -2.92 -17.01 -9.54
N ASN A 52 -2.07 -16.75 -8.56
CA ASN A 52 -1.01 -17.69 -8.14
C ASN A 52 -1.36 -18.54 -6.90
N ASN A 53 -2.52 -18.35 -6.25
CA ASN A 53 -2.89 -19.04 -5.00
C ASN A 53 -4.24 -19.79 -5.07
N LEU A 54 -4.72 -20.10 -6.27
CA LEU A 54 -5.80 -21.07 -6.48
C LEU A 54 -5.24 -22.48 -6.70
N SER A 55 -4.10 -22.80 -6.08
CA SER A 55 -3.87 -24.20 -5.73
C SER A 55 -4.99 -24.60 -4.79
N SER A 56 -5.72 -25.64 -5.17
CA SER A 56 -6.77 -26.38 -4.47
C SER A 56 -6.40 -26.82 -3.05
N ASN A 57 -5.96 -25.90 -2.20
CA ASN A 57 -5.69 -26.17 -0.81
C ASN A 57 -6.92 -25.68 -0.07
N ASP A 58 -7.63 -26.64 0.50
CA ASP A 58 -8.72 -26.41 1.42
C ASP A 58 -8.24 -25.45 2.52
N TYR A 59 -8.62 -24.18 2.41
CA TYR A 59 -8.38 -23.16 3.44
C TYR A 59 -9.22 -23.42 4.70
N GLU A 60 -9.94 -24.54 4.74
CA GLU A 60 -10.71 -25.01 5.87
C GLU A 60 -9.79 -25.80 6.81
N LEU A 61 -9.38 -25.15 7.89
CA LEU A 61 -8.68 -25.83 8.97
C LEU A 61 -9.62 -26.89 9.56
N SER A 62 -9.13 -28.12 9.65
CA SER A 62 -9.87 -29.18 10.33
C SER A 62 -10.10 -28.81 11.80
N LYS A 63 -11.17 -29.35 12.40
CA LYS A 63 -11.49 -29.13 13.82
C LYS A 63 -10.29 -29.38 14.75
N SER A 64 -9.48 -30.40 14.43
CA SER A 64 -8.28 -30.74 15.19
C SER A 64 -7.19 -29.66 15.14
N GLN A 65 -7.05 -28.95 14.01
CA GLN A 65 -6.09 -27.86 13.86
C GLN A 65 -6.54 -26.61 14.63
N TRP A 66 -7.85 -26.33 14.62
CA TRP A 66 -8.44 -25.26 15.43
C TRP A 66 -8.22 -25.48 16.93
N GLU A 67 -8.42 -26.70 17.41
CA GLU A 67 -8.24 -27.06 18.82
C GLU A 67 -6.77 -26.92 19.26
N SER A 68 -5.80 -27.15 18.37
CA SER A 68 -4.37 -26.99 18.65
C SER A 68 -3.91 -25.53 18.76
N ILE A 69 -4.50 -24.64 17.95
CA ILE A 69 -4.17 -23.19 17.96
C ILE A 69 -4.81 -22.47 19.15
N GLY A 70 -5.97 -22.95 19.61
CA GLY A 70 -6.75 -22.35 20.70
C GLY A 70 -6.31 -22.74 22.11
N VAL A 71 -5.16 -23.41 22.28
CA VAL A 71 -4.52 -23.68 23.58
C VAL A 71 -3.68 -22.48 24.01
#